data_AF-A0A8U0LYK8-F1
#
_entry.id   AF-A0A8U0LYK8-F1
#
_cell.length_a   1.000
_cell.length_b   1.000
_cell.length_c   1.000
_cell.angle_alpha   90.00
_cell.angle_beta   90.00
_cell.angle_gamma   90.00
#
_symmetry.space_group_name_H-M   'P 1'
#
loop_
_entity.id
_entity.type
_entity.pdbx_description
1 polymer ?
#
loop_
_entity_poly.entity_id
_entity_poly.type
_entity_poly.pdbx_seq_one_letter_code
_entity_poly.pdbx_strand_id
1 'polypeptide(L)'
;MTLYQLGERENGLLLQINNAAGLIEEKLKKLEEEGVFEAYKQVHSQYAALAQENSEALKRGLFLQWYALVEPPFLSGINDIDPQAETRLIDTLDDKISQDEVEPELYAMVSYYADWEFVFDRFAGCDNLQRLISGRLSYNRIIHQLKQSNLTTRGQMGIYWQSIISLVGK
;
A
#
# COMPACT_ATOMS: atom_id res chain seq x y z
N MET A 1 10.71 9.14 -11.15
CA MET A 1 9.94 8.52 -12.26
C MET A 1 8.54 9.12 -12.29
N THR A 2 7.81 9.00 -13.41
CA THR A 2 6.37 9.34 -13.43
C THR A 2 5.54 8.24 -12.76
N LEU A 3 4.29 8.54 -12.39
CA LEU A 3 3.37 7.56 -11.83
C LEU A 3 3.22 6.30 -12.72
N TYR A 4 3.14 6.50 -14.04
CA TYR A 4 3.06 5.41 -15.01
C TYR A 4 4.32 4.53 -15.00
N GLN A 5 5.50 5.15 -15.01
CA GLN A 5 6.77 4.43 -14.95
C GLN A 5 6.93 3.64 -13.65
N LEU A 6 6.44 4.17 -12.53
CA LEU A 6 6.42 3.44 -11.25
C LEU A 6 5.50 2.22 -11.33
N GLY A 7 4.31 2.37 -11.92
CA GLY A 7 3.40 1.24 -12.11
C GLY A 7 4.00 0.13 -13.00
N GLU A 8 4.68 0.49 -14.08
CA GLU A 8 5.39 -0.48 -14.92
C GLU A 8 6.55 -1.15 -14.18
N ARG A 9 7.24 -0.41 -13.32
CA ARG A 9 8.29 -0.96 -12.46
C ARG A 9 7.72 -1.97 -11.46
N GLU A 10 6.60 -1.66 -10.79
CA GLU A 10 5.88 -2.59 -9.91
C GLU A 10 5.48 -3.86 -10.66
N ASN A 11 4.91 -3.74 -11.87
CA ASN A 11 4.52 -4.89 -12.68
C ASN A 11 5.71 -5.80 -12.98
N GLY A 12 6.86 -5.22 -13.32
CA GLY A 12 8.10 -5.97 -13.54
C GLY A 12 8.59 -6.72 -12.30
N LEU A 13 8.55 -6.07 -11.13
CA LEU A 13 8.93 -6.71 -9.86
C LEU A 13 7.96 -7.82 -9.47
N LEU A 14 6.67 -7.62 -9.65
CA LEU A 14 5.65 -8.62 -9.38
C LEU A 14 5.82 -9.89 -10.23
N LEU A 15 6.22 -9.73 -11.50
CA LEU A 15 6.56 -10.86 -12.35
C LEU A 15 7.77 -11.65 -11.81
N GLN A 16 8.79 -10.97 -11.27
CA GLN A 16 9.94 -11.63 -10.66
C GLN A 16 9.54 -12.42 -9.41
N ILE A 17 8.71 -11.82 -8.54
CA ILE A 17 8.18 -12.49 -7.34
C ILE A 17 7.39 -13.75 -7.71
N ASN A 18 6.47 -13.64 -8.67
CA ASN A 18 5.64 -14.76 -9.10
C ASN A 18 6.45 -15.89 -9.76
N ASN A 19 7.60 -15.57 -10.34
CA ASN A 19 8.53 -16.52 -10.95
C ASN A 19 9.59 -17.06 -9.96
N ALA A 20 9.59 -16.61 -8.70
CA ALA A 20 10.41 -17.20 -7.66
C ALA A 20 9.83 -18.55 -7.23
N ALA A 21 10.58 -19.62 -7.53
CA ALA A 21 10.23 -20.99 -7.19
C ALA A 21 11.13 -21.51 -6.06
N GLY A 22 10.68 -22.55 -5.37
CA GLY A 22 11.40 -23.16 -4.25
C GLY A 22 10.71 -22.97 -2.91
N LEU A 23 11.39 -23.41 -1.85
CA LEU A 23 11.01 -23.20 -0.47
C LEU A 23 11.11 -21.71 -0.08
N ILE A 24 10.59 -21.35 1.09
CA ILE A 24 10.53 -19.95 1.55
C ILE A 24 11.93 -19.33 1.57
N GLU A 25 12.92 -20.04 2.10
CA GLU A 25 14.30 -19.58 2.22
C GLU A 25 14.96 -19.39 0.85
N GLU A 26 14.68 -20.28 -0.10
CA GLU A 26 15.18 -20.20 -1.47
C GLU A 26 14.58 -19.00 -2.21
N LYS A 27 13.27 -18.75 -2.02
CA LYS A 27 12.60 -17.57 -2.56
C LYS A 27 13.18 -16.29 -2.01
N LEU A 28 13.29 -16.17 -0.67
CA LEU A 28 13.84 -14.98 -0.04
C LEU A 28 15.24 -14.65 -0.56
N LYS A 29 16.12 -15.66 -0.58
CA LYS A 29 17.48 -15.50 -1.11
C LYS A 29 17.47 -15.06 -2.58
N LYS A 30 16.64 -15.68 -3.42
CA LYS A 30 16.52 -15.31 -4.83
C LYS A 30 16.05 -13.86 -5.01
N LEU A 31 15.02 -13.44 -4.27
CA LEU A 31 14.49 -12.07 -4.34
C LEU A 31 15.51 -11.03 -3.87
N GLU A 32 16.31 -11.36 -2.86
CA GLU A 32 17.42 -10.54 -2.41
C GLU A 32 18.54 -10.43 -3.47
N GLU A 33 18.99 -11.56 -4.02
CA GLU A 33 20.03 -11.61 -5.06
C GLU A 33 19.61 -10.91 -6.36
N GLU A 34 18.33 -10.96 -6.72
CA GLU A 34 17.75 -10.25 -7.87
C GLU A 34 17.47 -8.76 -7.57
N GLY A 35 17.68 -8.31 -6.34
CA GLY A 35 17.51 -6.91 -5.93
C GLY A 35 16.04 -6.46 -5.86
N VAL A 36 15.09 -7.38 -5.72
CA VAL A 36 13.65 -7.09 -5.69
C VAL A 36 13.30 -6.22 -4.49
N PHE A 37 13.82 -6.54 -3.31
CA PHE A 37 13.55 -5.80 -2.07
C PHE A 37 13.99 -4.35 -2.16
N GLU A 38 15.23 -4.11 -2.59
CA GLU A 38 15.77 -2.77 -2.77
C GLU A 38 15.00 -2.00 -3.85
N ALA A 39 14.59 -2.66 -4.94
CA ALA A 39 13.79 -2.04 -5.97
C ALA A 39 12.40 -1.60 -5.47
N TYR A 40 11.74 -2.40 -4.62
CA TYR A 40 10.46 -2.02 -4.01
C TYR A 40 10.62 -0.84 -3.05
N LYS A 41 11.70 -0.82 -2.25
CA LYS A 41 12.03 0.31 -1.38
C LYS A 41 12.21 1.62 -2.16
N GLN A 42 12.84 1.55 -3.32
CA GLN A 42 12.98 2.70 -4.23
C GLN A 42 11.65 3.12 -4.85
N VAL A 43 10.80 2.17 -5.26
CA VAL A 43 9.45 2.46 -5.78
C VAL A 43 8.60 3.17 -4.72
N HIS A 44 8.58 2.65 -3.49
CA HIS A 44 7.89 3.26 -2.35
C HIS A 44 8.37 4.71 -2.11
N SER A 45 9.68 4.92 -2.08
CA SER A 45 10.26 6.25 -1.88
C SER A 45 9.87 7.25 -2.97
N GLN A 46 9.73 6.78 -4.21
CA GLN A 46 9.30 7.62 -5.32
C GLN A 46 7.80 7.89 -5.33
N TYR A 47 6.97 6.96 -4.83
CA TYR A 47 5.57 7.26 -4.55
C TYR A 47 5.43 8.34 -3.49
N ALA A 48 6.19 8.24 -2.39
CA ALA A 48 6.20 9.25 -1.34
C ALA A 48 6.61 10.64 -1.86
N ALA A 49 7.55 10.71 -2.80
CA ALA A 49 7.96 11.98 -3.41
C ALA A 49 6.86 12.63 -4.27
N LEU A 50 5.94 11.85 -4.83
CA LEU A 50 4.83 12.33 -5.67
C LEU A 50 3.52 12.54 -4.90
N ALA A 51 3.43 12.01 -3.68
CA ALA A 51 2.18 11.86 -2.93
C ALA A 51 1.45 13.18 -2.62
N GLN A 52 2.20 14.26 -2.41
CA GLN A 52 1.62 15.57 -2.09
C GLN A 52 0.73 16.11 -3.23
N GLU A 53 1.15 15.91 -4.48
CA GLU A 53 0.48 16.43 -5.67
C GLU A 53 -0.33 15.36 -6.42
N ASN A 54 -0.19 14.08 -6.03
CA ASN A 54 -0.79 12.96 -6.75
C ASN A 54 -1.46 11.97 -5.78
N SER A 55 -2.79 11.97 -5.74
CA SER A 55 -3.57 11.09 -4.84
C SER A 55 -3.35 9.60 -5.12
N GLU A 56 -3.12 9.22 -6.38
CA GLU A 56 -2.84 7.83 -6.74
C GLU A 56 -1.46 7.39 -6.25
N ALA A 57 -0.45 8.27 -6.30
CA ALA A 57 0.86 8.00 -5.71
C ALA A 57 0.77 7.84 -4.19
N LEU A 58 -0.02 8.69 -3.51
CA LEU A 58 -0.27 8.56 -2.07
C LEU A 58 -0.88 7.19 -1.73
N LYS A 59 -1.95 6.79 -2.42
CA LYS A 59 -2.62 5.50 -2.19
C LYS A 59 -1.69 4.31 -2.39
N ARG A 60 -0.90 4.31 -3.48
CA ARG A 60 0.05 3.22 -3.76
C ARG A 60 1.19 3.19 -2.76
N GLY A 61 1.74 4.35 -2.39
CA GLY A 61 2.78 4.45 -1.36
C GLY A 61 2.30 3.90 -0.02
N LEU A 62 1.15 4.37 0.45
CA LEU A 62 0.52 3.90 1.69
C LEU A 62 0.21 2.40 1.64
N PHE A 63 -0.32 1.90 0.51
CA PHE A 63 -0.55 0.47 0.33
C PHE A 63 0.74 -0.32 0.50
N LEU A 64 1.85 0.06 -0.14
CA LEU A 64 3.12 -0.68 -0.01
C LEU A 64 3.64 -0.65 1.44
N GLN A 65 3.52 0.49 2.12
CA GLN A 65 3.89 0.63 3.54
C GLN A 65 3.08 -0.33 4.43
N TRP A 66 1.77 -0.39 4.27
CA TRP A 66 0.93 -1.27 5.09
C TRP A 66 1.07 -2.74 4.69
N TYR A 67 1.20 -3.02 3.39
CA TYR A 67 1.33 -4.37 2.87
C TYR A 67 2.64 -5.03 3.33
N ALA A 68 3.72 -4.28 3.43
CA ALA A 68 4.99 -4.73 4.01
C ALA A 68 4.86 -5.26 5.46
N LEU A 69 3.89 -4.76 6.23
CA LEU A 69 3.69 -5.17 7.62
C LEU A 69 2.83 -6.43 7.75
N VAL A 70 1.93 -6.68 6.80
CA VAL A 70 0.93 -7.76 6.90
C VAL A 70 1.20 -8.95 5.99
N GLU A 71 2.01 -8.78 4.94
CA GLU A 71 2.33 -9.82 3.98
C GLU A 71 3.81 -10.22 4.03
N PRO A 72 4.12 -11.53 4.15
CA PRO A 72 5.50 -11.99 4.15
C PRO A 72 6.32 -11.58 2.92
N PRO A 73 7.61 -11.22 3.06
CA PRO A 73 8.44 -10.74 1.94
C PRO A 73 8.60 -11.72 0.78
N PHE A 74 8.48 -13.03 1.03
CA PHE A 74 8.54 -14.04 -0.03
C PHE A 74 7.28 -14.08 -0.92
N LEU A 75 6.20 -13.41 -0.50
CA LEU A 75 4.96 -13.23 -1.25
C LEU A 75 4.80 -11.80 -1.76
N SER A 76 5.11 -10.80 -0.93
CA SER A 76 4.98 -9.39 -1.30
C SER A 76 6.15 -8.88 -2.13
N GLY A 77 7.35 -9.44 -1.93
CA GLY A 77 8.62 -8.88 -2.38
C GLY A 77 8.98 -7.55 -1.71
N ILE A 78 8.35 -7.23 -0.57
CA ILE A 78 8.65 -6.04 0.22
C ILE A 78 9.19 -6.53 1.56
N ASN A 79 10.50 -6.35 1.78
CA ASN A 79 11.16 -6.77 3.02
C ASN A 79 11.16 -5.67 4.08
N ASP A 80 11.40 -4.44 3.64
CA ASP A 80 11.36 -3.24 4.45
C ASP A 80 11.00 -2.03 3.58
N ILE A 81 10.73 -0.90 4.23
CA ILE A 81 10.43 0.38 3.58
C ILE A 81 11.41 1.45 4.06
N ASP A 82 11.57 2.51 3.28
CA ASP A 82 12.33 3.69 3.72
C ASP A 82 11.55 4.44 4.81
N PRO A 83 12.08 4.56 6.05
CA PRO A 83 11.41 5.28 7.13
C PRO A 83 11.11 6.75 6.81
N GLN A 84 11.93 7.43 6.00
CA GLN A 84 11.67 8.82 5.63
C GLN A 84 10.48 8.93 4.66
N ALA A 85 10.36 7.97 3.75
CA ALA A 85 9.21 7.86 2.87
C ALA A 85 7.94 7.47 3.64
N GLU A 86 8.06 6.57 4.63
CA GLU A 86 7.00 6.15 5.55
C GLU A 86 6.39 7.38 6.26
N THR A 87 7.23 8.17 6.94
CA THR A 87 6.80 9.39 7.62
C THR A 87 6.16 10.38 6.65
N ARG A 88 6.77 10.63 5.48
CA ARG A 88 6.24 11.58 4.49
C ARG A 88 4.84 11.21 4.00
N LEU A 89 4.57 9.93 3.75
CA LEU A 89 3.26 9.47 3.29
C LEU A 89 2.20 9.66 4.38
N ILE A 90 2.55 9.37 5.64
CA ILE A 90 1.66 9.57 6.78
C ILE A 90 1.38 11.05 7.04
N ASP A 91 2.40 11.91 7.01
CA ASP A 91 2.22 13.36 7.14
C ASP A 91 1.33 13.91 6.02
N THR A 92 1.56 13.45 4.78
CA THR A 92 0.71 13.84 3.63
C THR A 92 -0.74 13.39 3.81
N LEU A 93 -0.96 12.19 4.35
CA LEU A 93 -2.31 11.70 4.66
C LEU A 93 -2.97 12.54 5.76
N ASP A 94 -2.26 12.84 6.85
CA ASP A 94 -2.78 13.64 7.97
C ASP A 94 -3.15 15.06 7.51
N ASP A 95 -2.30 15.69 6.70
CA ASP A 95 -2.57 16.99 6.07
C ASP A 95 -3.83 16.95 5.21
N LYS A 96 -3.99 15.93 4.37
CA LYS A 96 -5.19 15.77 3.53
C LYS A 96 -6.46 15.54 4.34
N ILE A 97 -6.38 14.84 5.47
CA ILE A 97 -7.52 14.69 6.39
C ILE A 97 -7.89 16.05 6.97
N SER A 98 -6.89 16.85 7.39
CA SER A 98 -7.13 18.18 7.94
C SER A 98 -7.82 19.13 6.96
N GLN A 99 -7.62 18.92 5.67
CA GLN A 99 -8.16 19.73 4.57
C GLN A 99 -9.48 19.17 3.99
N ASP A 100 -10.00 18.06 4.54
CA ASP A 100 -11.17 17.34 4.02
C ASP A 100 -11.01 16.87 2.55
N GLU A 101 -9.77 16.54 2.16
CA GLU A 101 -9.40 16.12 0.79
C GLU A 101 -9.29 14.59 0.63
N VAL A 102 -9.70 13.81 1.62
CA VAL A 102 -9.60 12.35 1.55
C VAL A 102 -10.74 11.77 0.70
N GLU A 103 -10.38 11.27 -0.47
CA GLU A 103 -11.33 10.61 -1.36
C GLU A 103 -11.88 9.29 -0.78
N PRO A 104 -13.11 8.87 -1.14
CA PRO A 104 -13.73 7.67 -0.58
C PRO A 104 -12.89 6.40 -0.70
N GLU A 105 -12.18 6.22 -1.82
CA GLU A 105 -11.31 5.05 -2.02
C GLU A 105 -10.19 4.99 -0.97
N LEU A 106 -9.48 6.11 -0.75
CA LEU A 106 -8.42 6.20 0.25
C LEU A 106 -8.98 6.00 1.67
N TYR A 107 -10.16 6.55 1.97
CA TYR A 107 -10.79 6.32 3.27
C TYR A 107 -11.15 4.85 3.51
N ALA A 108 -11.63 4.14 2.47
CA ALA A 108 -11.88 2.70 2.55
C ALA A 108 -10.58 1.92 2.82
N MET A 109 -9.48 2.27 2.13
CA MET A 109 -8.18 1.64 2.33
C MET A 109 -7.66 1.84 3.77
N VAL A 110 -7.69 3.07 4.29
CA VAL A 110 -7.30 3.37 5.68
C VAL A 110 -8.19 2.60 6.66
N SER A 111 -9.51 2.63 6.46
CA SER A 111 -10.46 1.94 7.33
C SER A 111 -10.23 0.42 7.37
N TYR A 112 -9.82 -0.18 6.26
CA TYR A 112 -9.52 -1.60 6.19
C TYR A 112 -8.28 -1.94 7.00
N TYR A 113 -7.19 -1.18 6.82
CA TYR A 113 -5.96 -1.44 7.56
C TYR A 113 -6.06 -1.08 9.05
N ALA A 114 -7.04 -0.27 9.43
CA ALA A 114 -7.26 0.17 10.81
C ALA A 114 -7.69 -0.97 11.76
N ASP A 115 -8.04 -2.14 11.25
CA ASP A 115 -8.31 -3.32 12.09
C ASP A 115 -7.02 -3.98 12.63
N TRP A 116 -5.84 -3.62 12.11
CA TRP A 116 -4.54 -4.04 12.65
C TRP A 116 -3.87 -2.88 13.41
N GLU A 117 -4.01 -2.85 14.74
CA GLU A 117 -3.52 -1.75 15.61
C GLU A 117 -2.04 -1.40 15.34
N PHE A 118 -1.19 -2.42 15.18
CA PHE A 118 0.25 -2.23 14.93
C PHE A 118 0.60 -1.44 13.67
N VAL A 119 -0.32 -1.33 12.70
CA VAL A 119 -0.13 -0.54 11.48
C VAL A 119 -0.11 0.95 11.80
N PHE A 120 -0.90 1.39 12.80
CA PHE A 120 -1.11 2.81 13.09
C PHE A 120 -0.61 3.27 14.47
N ASP A 121 -0.32 2.36 15.40
CA ASP A 121 0.24 2.70 16.73
C ASP A 121 1.52 3.54 16.65
N ARG A 122 2.30 3.33 15.59
CA ARG A 122 3.56 4.05 15.32
C ARG A 122 3.35 5.52 14.93
N PHE A 123 2.11 5.92 14.66
CA PHE A 123 1.70 7.27 14.24
C PHE A 123 0.70 7.89 15.22
N ALA A 124 0.82 7.57 16.52
CA ALA A 124 -0.05 8.10 17.57
C ALA A 124 -0.04 9.65 17.67
N GLY A 125 0.98 10.32 17.12
CA GLY A 125 1.08 11.79 17.09
C GLY A 125 0.30 12.47 15.94
N CYS A 126 -0.31 11.71 15.04
CA CYS A 126 -1.06 12.22 13.88
C CYS A 126 -2.55 12.34 14.23
N ASP A 127 -2.95 13.44 14.88
CA ASP A 127 -4.29 13.61 15.46
C ASP A 127 -5.44 13.45 14.44
N ASN A 128 -5.25 13.89 13.19
CA ASN A 128 -6.29 13.79 12.17
C ASN A 128 -6.46 12.34 11.69
N LEU A 129 -5.34 11.63 11.50
CA LEU A 129 -5.32 10.21 11.23
C LEU A 129 -5.99 9.40 12.34
N GLN A 130 -5.67 9.67 13.61
CA GLN A 130 -6.28 8.99 14.75
C GLN A 130 -7.81 9.20 14.80
N ARG A 131 -8.27 10.42 14.49
CA ARG A 131 -9.69 10.74 14.38
C ARG A 131 -10.37 9.98 13.24
N LEU A 132 -9.72 9.91 12.07
CA LEU A 132 -10.23 9.18 10.90
C LEU A 132 -10.37 7.67 11.22
N ILE A 133 -9.35 7.08 11.83
CA ILE A 133 -9.33 5.66 12.25
C ILE A 133 -10.40 5.35 13.28
N SER A 134 -10.63 6.26 14.24
CA SER A 134 -11.70 6.12 15.23
C SER A 134 -13.10 6.11 14.59
N GLY A 135 -13.25 6.80 13.45
CA GLY A 135 -14.48 6.85 12.65
C GLY A 135 -14.58 5.77 11.56
N ARG A 136 -13.66 4.81 11.52
CA ARG A 136 -13.48 3.88 10.38
C ARG A 136 -14.76 3.22 9.90
N LEU A 137 -14.78 2.94 8.60
CA LEU A 137 -15.89 2.29 7.94
C LEU A 137 -16.03 0.83 8.37
N SER A 138 -17.26 0.33 8.39
CA SER A 138 -17.51 -1.12 8.50
C SER A 138 -17.07 -1.84 7.23
N TYR A 139 -16.72 -3.13 7.35
CA TYR A 139 -16.27 -3.96 6.22
C TYR A 139 -17.20 -3.88 4.99
N ASN A 140 -18.52 -3.96 5.18
CA ASN A 140 -19.47 -3.86 4.07
C ASN A 140 -19.39 -2.50 3.34
N ARG A 141 -19.16 -1.40 4.07
CA ARG A 141 -18.99 -0.06 3.47
C ARG A 141 -17.65 0.06 2.74
N ILE A 142 -16.57 -0.50 3.30
CA ILE A 142 -15.26 -0.57 2.66
C ILE A 142 -15.40 -1.26 1.29
N ILE A 143 -15.96 -2.48 1.27
CA ILE A 143 -16.10 -3.27 0.05
C ILE A 143 -17.00 -2.56 -0.96
N HIS A 144 -18.09 -1.94 -0.51
CA HIS A 144 -18.95 -1.15 -1.38
C HIS A 144 -18.19 -0.01 -2.07
N GLN A 145 -17.35 0.73 -1.33
CA GLN A 145 -16.56 1.84 -1.89
C GLN A 145 -15.47 1.35 -2.84
N LEU A 146 -14.72 0.31 -2.47
CA LEU A 146 -13.68 -0.25 -3.33
C LEU A 146 -14.24 -0.82 -4.64
N LYS A 147 -15.45 -1.37 -4.64
CA LYS A 147 -16.14 -1.82 -5.87
C LYS A 147 -16.43 -0.69 -6.87
N GLN A 148 -16.51 0.56 -6.42
CA GLN A 148 -16.70 1.72 -7.32
C GLN A 148 -15.39 2.18 -7.96
N SER A 149 -14.26 1.63 -7.54
CA SER A 149 -12.93 2.07 -7.95
C SER A 149 -12.40 1.24 -9.12
N ASN A 150 -11.67 1.87 -10.05
CA ASN A 150 -11.00 1.15 -11.14
C ASN A 150 -9.62 0.65 -10.70
N LEU A 151 -9.54 -0.62 -10.29
CA LEU A 151 -8.33 -1.24 -9.74
C LEU A 151 -7.48 -1.98 -10.78
N THR A 152 -7.93 -2.06 -12.04
CA THR A 152 -7.45 -3.02 -13.05
C THR A 152 -6.03 -2.77 -13.61
N THR A 153 -5.37 -1.68 -13.21
CA THR A 153 -4.03 -1.29 -13.69
C THR A 153 -3.16 -0.71 -12.57
N ARG A 154 -3.40 -1.17 -11.34
CA ARG A 154 -2.81 -0.58 -10.13
C ARG A 154 -1.76 -1.46 -9.44
N GLY A 155 -1.03 -2.24 -10.23
CA GLY A 155 0.04 -3.10 -9.73
C GLY A 155 -0.46 -4.02 -8.62
N GLN A 156 0.38 -4.20 -7.61
CA GLN A 156 0.08 -5.08 -6.47
C GLN A 156 -1.11 -4.57 -5.64
N MET A 157 -1.27 -3.24 -5.49
CA MET A 157 -2.43 -2.64 -4.82
C MET A 157 -3.74 -3.03 -5.51
N GLY A 158 -3.78 -2.95 -6.84
CA GLY A 158 -4.95 -3.31 -7.63
C GLY A 158 -5.32 -4.78 -7.49
N ILE A 159 -4.33 -5.66 -7.62
CA ILE A 159 -4.49 -7.12 -7.49
C ILE A 159 -4.98 -7.48 -6.09
N TYR A 160 -4.38 -6.89 -5.05
CA TYR A 160 -4.76 -7.11 -3.67
C TYR A 160 -6.23 -6.75 -3.44
N TRP A 161 -6.65 -5.53 -3.74
CA TRP A 161 -8.02 -5.09 -3.49
C TRP A 161 -9.05 -5.85 -4.33
N GLN A 162 -8.72 -6.20 -5.57
CA GLN A 162 -9.58 -7.08 -6.38
C GLN A 162 -9.77 -8.46 -5.73
N SER A 163 -8.70 -9.03 -5.17
CA SER A 163 -8.79 -10.30 -4.44
C SER A 163 -9.72 -10.17 -3.23
N ILE A 164 -9.58 -9.12 -2.41
CA ILE A 164 -10.43 -8.87 -1.24
C ILE A 164 -11.90 -8.69 -1.63
N ILE A 165 -12.18 -7.91 -2.67
CA ILE A 165 -13.54 -7.69 -3.19
C ILE A 165 -14.19 -9.01 -3.63
N SER A 166 -13.41 -9.89 -4.26
CA SER A 166 -13.91 -11.16 -4.80
C SER A 166 -14.34 -12.17 -3.72
N LEU A 167 -13.82 -12.03 -2.49
CA LEU A 167 -14.17 -12.91 -1.37
C LEU A 167 -15.60 -12.71 -0.86
N VAL A 168 -16.19 -11.52 -1.09
CA VAL A 168 -17.53 -11.16 -0.59
C VAL A 168 -18.66 -11.68 -1.51
N GLY A 169 -18.31 -12.29 -2.64
CA GLY A 169 -19.26 -12.87 -3.60
C GLY A 169 -19.34 -14.40 -3.61
N LYS A 170 -18.70 -15.06 -2.65
CA LYS A 170 -18.80 -16.52 -2.42
C LYS A 170 -19.57 -16.78 -1.14
#